data_AF-A0A3C0IUX3-F1
#
_entry.id   AF-A0A3C0IUX3-F1
#
_cell.length_a   1.000
_cell.length_b   1.000
_cell.length_c   1.000
_cell.angle_alpha   90.00
_cell.angle_beta   90.00
_cell.angle_gamma   90.00
#
_symmetry.space_group_name_H-M   'P 1'
#
loop_
_entity.id
_entity.type
_entity.pdbx_description
1 polymer ?
#
loop_
_entity_poly.entity_id
_entity_poly.type
_entity_poly.pdbx_seq_one_letter_code
_entity_poly.pdbx_strand_id
1 'polypeptide(L)'
;IAPYNPAGKPLVVQMIEQGKRLYIAQQLLPSISDTLLTGYTSAQMKGCYANEAMIWNTILQTNLLYEKDPELLREFITDGPKTTILGEASPGNIGQFCGWQIVKKWIAANETVTLEQLLQKDAQTLFQEVKYKPR
;
A
#
# COMPACT_ATOMS: atom_id res chain seq x y z
N ILE A 1 12.44 -16.70 0.44
CA ILE A 1 11.87 -15.37 0.73
C ILE A 1 12.74 -14.35 0.01
N ALA A 2 12.23 -13.67 -1.03
CA ALA A 2 13.02 -12.64 -1.71
C ALA A 2 13.25 -11.47 -0.73
N PRO A 3 14.50 -11.01 -0.53
CA PRO A 3 14.78 -9.91 0.39
C PRO A 3 14.07 -8.64 -0.09
N TYR A 4 13.39 -7.93 0.82
CA TYR A 4 12.88 -6.61 0.54
C TYR A 4 14.06 -5.67 0.28
N ASN A 5 14.25 -5.26 -0.97
CA ASN A 5 15.20 -4.21 -1.30
C ASN A 5 14.44 -2.97 -1.80
N PRO A 6 14.05 -2.06 -0.90
CA PRO A 6 13.38 -0.82 -1.27
C PRO A 6 14.30 0.16 -2.01
N ALA A 7 15.64 -0.02 -1.90
CA ALA A 7 16.60 0.97 -2.36
C ALA A 7 16.45 1.23 -3.88
N GLY A 8 16.17 2.50 -4.21
CA GLY A 8 16.08 2.98 -5.58
C GLY A 8 14.81 2.59 -6.34
N LYS A 9 13.80 2.01 -5.68
CA LYS A 9 12.51 1.68 -6.30
C LYS A 9 11.51 2.84 -6.17
N PRO A 10 10.68 3.09 -7.20
CA PRO A 10 9.60 4.07 -7.12
C PRO A 10 8.66 3.82 -5.93
N LEU A 11 8.12 4.87 -5.32
CA LEU A 11 7.16 4.77 -4.21
C LEU A 11 6.05 3.75 -4.51
N VAL A 12 5.41 3.82 -5.68
CA VAL A 12 4.33 2.90 -6.07
C VAL A 12 4.73 1.42 -6.04
N VAL A 13 5.97 1.12 -6.44
CA VAL A 13 6.50 -0.25 -6.41
C VAL A 13 6.65 -0.70 -4.96
N GLN A 14 7.20 0.16 -4.11
CA GLN A 14 7.39 -0.15 -2.70
C GLN A 14 6.05 -0.35 -1.97
N MET A 15 5.06 0.48 -2.24
CA MET A 15 3.69 0.37 -1.71
C MET A 15 3.08 -0.98 -2.09
N ILE A 16 3.14 -1.37 -3.38
CA ILE A 16 2.55 -2.61 -3.87
C ILE A 16 3.27 -3.84 -3.28
N GLU A 17 4.60 -3.80 -3.14
CA GLU A 17 5.34 -4.88 -2.48
C GLU A 17 4.88 -5.09 -1.02
N GLN A 18 4.65 -4.00 -0.27
CA GLN A 18 4.06 -4.10 1.07
C GLN A 18 2.61 -4.59 1.02
N GLY A 19 1.81 -4.08 0.08
CA GLY A 19 0.43 -4.50 -0.14
C GLY A 19 0.28 -6.00 -0.46
N LYS A 20 1.21 -6.57 -1.23
CA LYS A 20 1.25 -8.02 -1.52
C LYS A 20 1.46 -8.82 -0.25
N ARG A 21 2.41 -8.41 0.59
CA ARG A 21 2.67 -9.07 1.88
C ARG A 21 1.49 -8.96 2.82
N LEU A 22 0.88 -7.78 2.89
CA LEU A 22 -0.29 -7.53 3.72
C LEU A 22 -1.49 -8.35 3.27
N TYR A 23 -1.71 -8.47 1.95
CA TYR A 23 -2.73 -9.34 1.39
C TYR A 23 -2.49 -10.81 1.74
N ILE A 24 -1.27 -11.31 1.55
CA ILE A 24 -0.92 -12.69 1.90
C ILE A 24 -1.14 -12.93 3.40
N ALA A 25 -0.70 -12.01 4.26
CA ALA A 25 -0.91 -12.10 5.70
C ALA A 25 -2.41 -12.13 6.05
N GLN A 26 -3.24 -11.33 5.38
CA GLN A 26 -4.70 -11.36 5.54
C GLN A 26 -5.28 -12.74 5.20
N GLN A 27 -4.83 -13.36 4.09
CA GLN A 27 -5.31 -14.67 3.67
C GLN A 27 -4.88 -15.79 4.63
N LEU A 28 -3.70 -15.67 5.24
CA LEU A 28 -3.20 -16.63 6.21
C LEU A 28 -3.81 -16.44 7.62
N LEU A 29 -4.28 -15.24 7.94
CA LEU A 29 -4.81 -14.87 9.26
C LEU A 29 -6.20 -14.21 9.15
N PRO A 30 -7.23 -14.91 8.61
CA PRO A 30 -8.52 -14.31 8.27
C PRO A 30 -9.32 -13.82 9.49
N SER A 31 -8.99 -14.30 10.70
CA SER A 31 -9.64 -13.87 11.95
C SER A 31 -9.02 -12.61 12.56
N ILE A 32 -7.90 -12.12 12.03
CA ILE A 32 -7.23 -10.92 12.53
C ILE A 32 -7.85 -9.68 11.90
N SER A 33 -8.22 -8.72 12.75
CA SER A 33 -8.75 -7.43 12.30
C SER A 33 -7.70 -6.65 11.49
N ASP A 34 -8.16 -5.88 10.50
CA ASP A 34 -7.30 -5.02 9.67
C ASP A 34 -6.42 -4.06 10.47
N THR A 35 -6.89 -3.57 11.62
CA THR A 35 -6.12 -2.71 12.54
C THR A 35 -4.90 -3.41 13.12
N LEU A 36 -5.03 -4.69 13.48
CA LEU A 36 -3.91 -5.49 13.97
C LEU A 36 -2.97 -5.90 12.83
N LEU A 37 -3.54 -6.15 11.64
CA LEU A 37 -2.76 -6.51 10.46
C LEU A 37 -1.87 -5.35 9.97
N THR A 38 -2.38 -4.12 10.06
CA THR A 38 -1.68 -2.89 9.62
C THR A 38 -0.90 -2.20 10.74
N GLY A 39 -1.23 -2.47 12.00
CA GLY A 39 -0.73 -1.70 13.15
C GLY A 39 -1.43 -0.33 13.33
N TYR A 40 -2.47 -0.03 12.56
CA TYR A 40 -3.22 1.22 12.68
C TYR A 40 -4.21 1.19 13.83
N THR A 41 -4.42 2.35 14.46
CA THR A 41 -5.57 2.52 15.36
C THR A 41 -6.87 2.40 14.57
N SER A 42 -7.96 2.06 15.24
CA SER A 42 -9.29 1.98 14.60
C SER A 42 -9.72 3.31 13.97
N ALA A 43 -9.32 4.44 14.55
CA ALA A 43 -9.61 5.76 14.00
C ALA A 43 -8.84 6.03 12.70
N GLN A 44 -7.54 5.72 12.69
CA GLN A 44 -6.70 5.83 11.49
C GLN A 44 -7.22 4.93 10.38
N MET A 45 -7.52 3.66 10.68
CA MET A 45 -8.03 2.72 9.69
C MET A 45 -9.35 3.18 9.06
N LYS A 46 -10.31 3.65 9.88
CA LYS A 46 -11.56 4.24 9.40
C LYS A 46 -11.30 5.49 8.54
N GLY A 47 -10.36 6.34 8.97
CA GLY A 47 -9.94 7.52 8.22
C GLY A 47 -9.36 7.16 6.86
N CYS A 48 -8.50 6.14 6.78
CA CYS A 48 -7.92 5.66 5.52
C CYS A 48 -9.01 5.20 4.55
N TYR A 49 -9.97 4.39 4.99
CA TYR A 49 -11.08 3.97 4.13
C TYR A 49 -11.98 5.13 3.71
N ALA A 50 -12.32 6.04 4.62
CA ALA A 50 -13.19 7.18 4.32
C ALA A 50 -12.54 8.19 3.36
N ASN A 51 -11.20 8.21 3.27
CA ASN A 51 -10.43 9.20 2.51
C ASN A 51 -9.50 8.58 1.46
N GLU A 52 -9.71 7.32 1.07
CA GLU A 52 -8.82 6.59 0.15
C GLU A 52 -8.56 7.37 -1.15
N ALA A 53 -9.61 7.96 -1.73
CA ALA A 53 -9.50 8.78 -2.93
C ALA A 53 -8.70 10.07 -2.71
N MET A 54 -8.89 10.74 -1.57
CA MET A 54 -8.12 11.94 -1.22
C MET A 54 -6.64 11.58 -1.05
N ILE A 55 -6.35 10.52 -0.28
CA ILE A 55 -4.98 10.04 -0.03
C ILE A 55 -4.27 9.75 -1.35
N TRP A 56 -4.92 8.99 -2.24
CA TRP A 56 -4.35 8.66 -3.54
C TRP A 56 -4.12 9.91 -4.42
N ASN A 57 -5.09 10.82 -4.45
CA ASN A 57 -4.95 12.07 -5.19
C ASN A 57 -3.81 12.95 -4.67
N THR A 58 -3.59 13.02 -3.36
CA THR A 58 -2.46 13.74 -2.79
C THR A 58 -1.12 13.14 -3.22
N ILE A 59 -0.99 11.80 -3.23
CA ILE A 59 0.22 11.13 -3.72
C ILE A 59 0.49 11.46 -5.21
N LEU A 60 -0.57 11.54 -6.03
CA LEU A 60 -0.45 11.93 -7.44
C LEU A 60 -0.04 13.40 -7.60
N GLN A 61 -0.69 14.32 -6.88
CA GLN A 61 -0.45 15.77 -6.99
C GLN A 61 0.94 16.19 -6.51
N THR A 62 1.52 15.42 -5.60
CA THR A 62 2.84 15.68 -5.02
C THR A 62 3.97 15.11 -5.88
N ASN A 63 3.67 14.46 -7.00
CA ASN A 63 4.61 13.77 -7.88
C ASN A 63 5.46 12.69 -7.18
N LEU A 64 5.07 12.26 -5.97
CA LEU A 64 5.83 11.29 -5.18
C LEU A 64 5.70 9.86 -5.72
N LEU A 65 4.68 9.57 -6.54
CA LEU A 65 4.39 8.22 -7.02
C LEU A 65 5.60 7.52 -7.67
N TYR A 66 6.40 8.27 -8.43
CA TYR A 66 7.59 7.77 -9.14
C TYR A 66 8.91 8.19 -8.49
N GLU A 67 8.86 8.90 -7.36
CA GLU A 67 10.02 9.30 -6.58
C GLU A 67 10.73 8.07 -5.99
N LYS A 68 12.04 8.20 -5.75
CA LYS A 68 12.94 7.14 -5.28
C LYS A 68 13.80 7.55 -4.08
N ASP A 69 13.85 8.84 -3.75
CA ASP A 69 14.61 9.35 -2.61
C ASP A 69 14.07 8.75 -1.28
N PRO A 70 14.85 7.89 -0.59
CA PRO A 70 14.40 7.24 0.64
C PRO A 70 13.97 8.22 1.74
N GLU A 71 14.58 9.41 1.81
CA GLU A 71 14.23 10.42 2.82
C GLU A 71 12.84 10.99 2.56
N LEU A 72 12.53 11.31 1.29
CA LEU A 72 11.20 11.80 0.89
C LEU A 72 10.12 10.74 1.06
N LEU A 73 10.47 9.47 0.82
CA LEU A 73 9.51 8.37 0.87
C LEU A 73 9.28 7.82 2.27
N ARG A 74 10.17 8.10 3.23
CA ARG A 74 10.20 7.48 4.56
C ARG A 74 8.83 7.45 5.24
N GLU A 75 8.11 8.56 5.30
CA GLU A 75 6.81 8.67 5.96
C GLU A 75 5.70 7.82 5.32
N PHE A 76 5.88 7.38 4.07
CA PHE A 76 4.90 6.59 3.32
C PHE A 76 5.12 5.09 3.44
N ILE A 77 6.36 4.65 3.65
CA ILE A 77 6.74 3.22 3.57
C ILE A 77 7.34 2.66 4.86
N THR A 78 7.55 3.51 5.87
CA THR A 78 8.05 3.09 7.17
C THR A 78 7.09 3.49 8.28
N ASP A 79 7.08 2.68 9.34
CA ASP A 79 6.26 2.95 10.51
C ASP A 79 6.65 4.28 11.15
N GLY A 80 5.64 5.01 11.57
CA GLY A 80 5.80 6.34 12.13
C GLY A 80 4.46 6.88 12.65
N PRO A 81 4.50 8.00 13.38
CA PRO A 81 3.30 8.55 13.99
C PRO A 81 2.30 9.07 12.95
N LYS A 82 2.78 9.65 11.85
CA LYS A 82 1.95 10.23 10.79
C LYS A 82 2.66 10.34 9.44
N THR A 83 1.88 10.54 8.39
CA THR A 83 2.34 11.02 7.08
C THR A 83 1.94 12.49 6.95
N THR A 84 2.92 13.40 7.05
CA THR A 84 2.70 14.83 7.30
C THR A 84 1.84 15.50 6.23
N ILE A 85 2.05 15.14 4.95
CA ILE A 85 1.34 15.75 3.82
C ILE A 85 -0.16 15.43 3.77
N LEU A 86 -0.60 14.40 4.51
CA LEU A 86 -1.99 13.97 4.60
C LEU A 86 -2.70 14.51 5.86
N GLY A 87 -1.98 15.28 6.69
CA GLY A 87 -2.51 15.88 7.91
C GLY A 87 -2.39 14.99 9.15
N GLU A 88 -2.74 15.56 10.31
CA GLU A 88 -2.52 14.96 11.64
C GLU A 88 -3.25 13.63 11.87
N ALA A 89 -4.34 13.37 11.14
CA ALA A 89 -5.12 12.14 11.28
C ALA A 89 -4.56 10.96 10.47
N SER A 90 -3.61 11.21 9.55
CA SER A 90 -3.03 10.14 8.74
C SER A 90 -2.08 9.29 9.58
N PRO A 91 -2.18 7.95 9.54
CA PRO A 91 -1.13 7.11 10.09
C PRO A 91 0.17 7.30 9.31
N GLY A 92 1.31 6.98 9.93
CA GLY A 92 2.54 6.72 9.19
C GLY A 92 2.41 5.44 8.36
N ASN A 93 3.36 5.23 7.46
CA ASN A 93 3.35 4.07 6.56
C ASN A 93 2.08 3.97 5.70
N ILE A 94 1.49 5.11 5.30
CA ILE A 94 0.21 5.12 4.54
C ILE A 94 0.29 4.36 3.21
N GLY A 95 1.50 4.20 2.67
CA GLY A 95 1.80 3.45 1.47
C GLY A 95 1.40 1.98 1.57
N GLN A 96 1.48 1.36 2.75
CA GLN A 96 1.01 -0.02 2.92
C GLN A 96 -0.49 -0.13 2.65
N PHE A 97 -1.29 0.83 3.10
CA PHE A 97 -2.74 0.82 2.93
C PHE A 97 -3.10 0.98 1.46
N CYS A 98 -2.54 1.99 0.79
CA CYS A 98 -2.77 2.23 -0.63
C CYS A 98 -2.31 1.04 -1.49
N GLY A 99 -1.12 0.51 -1.23
CA GLY A 99 -0.60 -0.68 -1.91
C GLY A 99 -1.50 -1.90 -1.73
N TRP A 100 -2.06 -2.07 -0.54
CA TRP A 100 -3.00 -3.15 -0.24
C TRP A 100 -4.32 -3.01 -1.01
N GLN A 101 -4.88 -1.80 -1.12
CA GLN A 101 -6.07 -1.58 -1.93
C GLN A 101 -5.81 -1.82 -3.42
N ILE A 102 -4.64 -1.41 -3.93
CA ILE A 102 -4.22 -1.70 -5.31
C ILE A 102 -4.17 -3.22 -5.56
N VAL A 103 -3.52 -3.97 -4.65
CA VAL A 103 -3.42 -5.43 -4.75
C VAL A 103 -4.79 -6.10 -4.66
N LYS A 104 -5.65 -5.70 -3.71
CA LYS A 104 -7.03 -6.19 -3.60
C LYS A 104 -7.80 -5.99 -4.90
N LYS A 105 -7.70 -4.80 -5.50
CA LYS A 105 -8.35 -4.50 -6.78
C LYS A 105 -7.82 -5.35 -7.92
N TRP A 106 -6.50 -5.60 -7.96
CA TRP A 106 -5.90 -6.48 -8.96
C TRP A 106 -6.41 -7.92 -8.85
N ILE A 107 -6.45 -8.46 -7.64
CA ILE A 107 -6.89 -9.84 -7.39
C ILE A 107 -8.37 -10.02 -7.71
N ALA A 108 -9.21 -9.03 -7.38
CA ALA A 108 -10.61 -9.03 -7.77
C ALA A 108 -10.82 -9.08 -9.30
N ALA A 109 -9.84 -8.63 -10.09
CA ALA A 109 -9.85 -8.75 -11.56
C ALA A 109 -9.16 -10.02 -12.08
N ASN A 110 -8.52 -10.80 -11.20
CA ASN A 110 -7.70 -11.98 -11.53
C ASN A 110 -7.95 -13.12 -10.51
N GLU A 111 -9.21 -13.57 -10.40
CA GLU A 111 -9.66 -14.48 -9.32
C GLU A 111 -8.95 -15.84 -9.28
N THR A 112 -8.31 -16.27 -10.38
CA THR A 112 -7.60 -17.56 -10.47
C THR A 112 -6.14 -17.49 -10.03
N VAL A 113 -5.65 -16.33 -9.60
CA VAL A 113 -4.24 -16.15 -9.21
C VAL A 113 -3.97 -16.75 -7.83
N THR A 114 -2.91 -17.56 -7.74
CA THR A 114 -2.41 -18.12 -6.48
C THR A 114 -1.60 -17.10 -5.67
N LEU A 115 -1.44 -17.31 -4.36
CA LEU A 115 -0.62 -16.46 -3.51
C LEU A 115 0.86 -16.43 -3.95
N GLU A 116 1.38 -17.54 -4.45
CA GLU A 116 2.74 -17.62 -4.99
C GLU A 116 2.90 -16.75 -6.24
N GLN A 117 1.97 -16.86 -7.19
CA GLN A 117 1.95 -16.04 -8.38
C GLN A 117 1.81 -14.56 -8.05
N LEU A 118 0.98 -14.19 -7.06
CA LEU A 118 0.88 -12.83 -6.56
C LEU A 118 2.23 -12.33 -6.05
N LEU A 119 2.92 -13.13 -5.22
CA LEU A 119 4.20 -12.74 -4.63
C LEU A 119 5.28 -12.50 -5.71
N GLN A 120 5.30 -13.36 -6.73
CA GLN A 120 6.24 -13.29 -7.86
C GLN A 120 5.88 -12.21 -8.90
N LYS A 121 4.62 -11.74 -8.94
CA LYS A 121 4.17 -10.70 -9.87
C LYS A 121 4.97 -9.42 -9.65
N ASP A 122 5.58 -8.92 -10.72
CA ASP A 122 6.26 -7.62 -10.73
C ASP A 122 5.28 -6.50 -10.36
N ALA A 123 5.64 -5.69 -9.37
CA ALA A 123 4.76 -4.66 -8.83
C ALA A 123 4.46 -3.54 -9.84
N GLN A 124 5.40 -3.21 -10.73
CA GLN A 124 5.17 -2.19 -11.74
C GLN A 124 4.18 -2.67 -12.81
N THR A 125 4.32 -3.91 -13.24
CA THR A 125 3.37 -4.58 -14.15
C THR A 125 1.99 -4.69 -13.52
N LEU A 126 1.92 -5.13 -12.24
CA LEU A 126 0.66 -5.18 -11.48
C LEU A 126 -0.01 -3.81 -11.48
N PHE A 127 0.72 -2.73 -11.16
CA PHE A 127 0.17 -1.38 -11.14
C PHE A 127 -0.43 -0.95 -12.48
N GLN A 128 0.27 -1.23 -13.58
CA GLN A 128 -0.16 -0.89 -14.94
C GLN A 128 -1.47 -1.60 -15.32
N GLU A 129 -1.67 -2.83 -14.85
CA GLU A 129 -2.88 -3.61 -15.10
C GLU A 129 -4.11 -3.09 -14.32
N VAL A 130 -3.93 -2.57 -13.10
CA VAL A 130 -5.05 -2.23 -12.19
C VAL A 130 -5.85 -0.99 -12.59
N LYS A 131 -5.32 -0.10 -13.44
CA LYS A 131 -5.92 1.23 -13.74
C LYS A 131 -6.51 1.85 -12.47
N TYR A 132 -5.70 1.95 -11.42
CA TYR A 132 -6.18 2.26 -10.08
C TYR A 132 -6.80 3.66 -10.02
N LYS A 133 -8.05 3.69 -9.54
CA LYS A 133 -8.92 4.85 -9.41
C LYS A 133 -9.85 4.55 -8.22
N PRO A 134 -9.46 4.91 -6.99
CA PRO A 134 -10.34 4.78 -5.82
C PRO A 134 -11.60 5.63 -6.03
N ARG A 135 -12.71 5.16 -5.44
CA ARG A 135 -14.02 5.83 -5.53
C ARG A 135 -14.28 6.70 -4.31
#